data_AF-D1QV29-F1
#
_entry.id   AF-D1QV29-F1
#
_cell.length_a   1.000
_cell.length_b   1.000
_cell.length_c   1.000
_cell.angle_alpha   90.00
_cell.angle_beta   90.00
_cell.angle_gamma   90.00
#
_symmetry.space_group_name_H-M   'P 1'
#
loop_
_entity.id
_entity.type
_entity.pdbx_description
1 polymer ?
#
loop_
_entity_poly.entity_id
_entity_poly.type
_entity_poly.pdbx_seq_one_letter_code
_entity_poly.pdbx_strand_id
1 'polypeptide(L)'
;MLKKKSKYISLIIPIILLLSIISYMVFIKKRHYYISSGIGPICVDDEVREGFEIIGKFKLKNPHPIPIDDKEILFIKEKLPIWLKENYSQINANNLTQSLSVSELKRKIQYVFTVYQDGSMIEADIYCLTLYDKNIPYNVYIPKALWDDEEFVKQRGHKWGEYILVYPFLDEKWHSNIDCNDIYSPGDLW
;
A
#
# COMPACT_ATOMS: atom_id res chain seq x y z
N MET A 1 -17.42 -13.05 -57.34
CA MET A 1 -16.83 -12.02 -56.44
C MET A 1 -16.97 -12.44 -54.97
N LEU A 2 -16.05 -13.22 -54.40
CA LEU A 2 -16.17 -13.68 -52.99
C LEU A 2 -14.82 -13.85 -52.25
N LYS A 3 -13.73 -13.22 -52.73
CA LYS A 3 -12.39 -13.34 -52.09
C LYS A 3 -11.99 -12.17 -51.18
N LYS A 4 -12.76 -11.06 -51.13
CA LYS A 4 -12.39 -9.86 -50.36
C LYS A 4 -12.77 -9.91 -48.87
N LYS A 5 -13.87 -10.60 -48.47
CA LYS A 5 -14.35 -10.62 -47.07
C LYS A 5 -13.45 -11.42 -46.11
N SER A 6 -12.74 -12.44 -46.61
CA SER A 6 -11.91 -13.34 -45.79
C SER A 6 -10.67 -12.66 -45.20
N LYS A 7 -10.03 -11.74 -45.94
CA LYS A 7 -8.82 -11.02 -45.45
C LYS A 7 -9.13 -10.05 -44.32
N TYR A 8 -10.28 -9.37 -44.36
CA TYR A 8 -10.68 -8.46 -43.28
C TYR A 8 -10.98 -9.20 -41.99
N ILE A 9 -11.69 -10.33 -42.06
CA ILE A 9 -11.98 -11.16 -40.89
C ILE A 9 -10.70 -11.74 -40.28
N SER A 10 -9.73 -12.17 -41.11
CA SER A 10 -8.45 -12.69 -40.60
C SER A 10 -7.55 -11.61 -39.97
N LEU A 11 -7.78 -10.34 -40.26
CA LEU A 11 -7.08 -9.19 -39.64
C LEU A 11 -7.80 -8.67 -38.39
N ILE A 12 -9.13 -8.75 -38.35
CA ILE A 12 -9.93 -8.28 -37.22
C ILE A 12 -9.76 -9.18 -35.98
N ILE A 13 -9.73 -10.51 -36.17
CA ILE A 13 -9.56 -11.47 -35.06
C ILE A 13 -8.27 -11.22 -34.25
N PRO A 14 -7.07 -11.11 -34.86
CA PRO A 14 -5.85 -10.84 -34.10
C PRO A 14 -5.85 -9.45 -33.45
N ILE A 15 -6.50 -8.44 -34.04
CA ILE A 15 -6.65 -7.11 -33.41
C ILE A 15 -7.51 -7.19 -32.15
N ILE A 16 -8.64 -7.89 -32.19
CA ILE A 16 -9.49 -8.11 -31.02
C ILE A 16 -8.73 -8.89 -29.94
N LEU A 17 -7.97 -9.91 -30.35
CA LEU A 17 -7.15 -10.70 -29.42
C LEU A 17 -6.04 -9.84 -28.79
N LEU A 18 -5.40 -8.97 -29.56
CA LEU A 18 -4.40 -8.04 -29.06
C LEU A 18 -5.01 -7.00 -28.11
N LEU A 19 -6.17 -6.42 -28.45
CA LEU A 19 -6.88 -5.47 -27.59
C LEU A 19 -7.39 -6.13 -26.30
N SER A 20 -7.82 -7.38 -26.36
CA SER A 20 -8.20 -8.14 -25.16
C SER A 20 -6.99 -8.54 -24.33
N ILE A 21 -5.84 -8.86 -24.92
CA ILE A 21 -4.57 -9.04 -24.19
C ILE A 21 -4.09 -7.73 -23.57
N ILE A 22 -4.15 -6.60 -24.29
CA ILE A 22 -3.79 -5.28 -23.76
C ILE A 22 -4.75 -4.88 -22.64
N SER A 23 -6.06 -5.03 -22.83
CA SER A 23 -7.06 -4.78 -21.80
C SER A 23 -6.85 -5.69 -20.59
N TYR A 24 -6.57 -6.98 -20.81
CA TYR A 24 -6.22 -7.93 -19.76
C TYR A 24 -4.89 -7.57 -19.08
N MET A 25 -3.87 -7.08 -19.79
CA MET A 25 -2.61 -6.62 -19.21
C MET A 25 -2.76 -5.29 -18.46
N VAL A 26 -3.67 -4.40 -18.89
CA VAL A 26 -4.05 -3.17 -18.19
C VAL A 26 -4.89 -3.49 -16.95
N PHE A 27 -5.72 -4.54 -17.02
CA PHE A 27 -6.54 -5.04 -15.90
C PHE A 27 -5.71 -5.89 -14.91
N ILE A 28 -4.70 -6.64 -15.39
CA ILE A 28 -3.72 -7.42 -14.61
C ILE A 28 -2.51 -6.61 -14.17
N LYS A 29 -2.26 -5.45 -14.77
CA LYS A 29 -1.93 -4.25 -13.99
C LYS A 29 -3.12 -3.95 -13.09
N LYS A 30 -3.43 -4.90 -12.19
CA LYS A 30 -3.74 -4.65 -10.81
C LYS A 30 -3.03 -3.36 -10.51
N ARG A 31 -3.83 -2.32 -10.29
CA ARG A 31 -3.37 -1.14 -9.60
C ARG A 31 -2.82 -1.70 -8.28
N HIS A 32 -1.52 -2.00 -8.28
CA HIS A 32 -0.72 -2.13 -7.10
C HIS A 32 -0.81 -0.72 -6.56
N TYR A 33 -1.61 -0.52 -5.52
CA TYR A 33 -1.70 0.77 -4.86
C TYR A 33 -0.40 0.89 -4.09
N TYR A 34 0.62 1.35 -4.79
CA TYR A 34 1.73 1.98 -4.14
C TYR A 34 1.12 3.15 -3.38
N ILE A 35 1.39 3.26 -2.08
CA ILE A 35 1.63 4.61 -1.55
C ILE A 35 2.76 5.11 -2.44
N SER A 36 2.37 5.84 -3.48
CA SER A 36 3.29 6.20 -4.54
C SER A 36 4.41 7.01 -3.89
N SER A 37 5.61 6.95 -4.42
CA SER A 37 6.70 7.82 -3.98
C SER A 37 6.39 9.31 -4.15
N GLY A 38 5.25 9.69 -4.73
CA GLY A 38 4.74 11.05 -4.74
C GLY A 38 3.96 11.34 -3.47
N ILE A 39 4.65 11.87 -2.47
CA ILE A 39 4.06 12.83 -1.54
C ILE A 39 3.84 14.09 -2.39
N GLY A 40 2.65 14.68 -2.32
CA GLY A 40 2.36 15.93 -3.02
C GLY A 40 1.96 17.02 -2.03
N PRO A 41 1.79 18.26 -2.50
CA PRO A 41 1.70 19.46 -1.68
C PRO A 41 0.48 19.48 -0.77
N ILE A 42 0.61 18.83 0.39
CA ILE A 42 -0.36 18.90 1.49
C ILE A 42 0.23 19.78 2.59
N CYS A 43 -0.58 20.73 3.07
CA CYS A 43 -0.36 21.44 4.30
C CYS A 43 -1.10 20.68 5.42
N VAL A 44 -0.42 20.37 6.52
CA VAL A 44 -0.97 19.55 7.61
C VAL A 44 -1.21 20.36 8.90
N ASP A 45 -1.35 21.68 8.76
CA ASP A 45 -1.53 22.58 9.90
C ASP A 45 -2.82 22.26 10.69
N ASP A 46 -3.82 21.69 10.03
CA ASP A 46 -5.11 21.32 10.63
C ASP A 46 -4.95 20.11 11.56
N GLU A 47 -4.27 19.07 11.08
CA GLU A 47 -3.93 17.86 11.84
C GLU A 47 -3.07 18.21 13.08
N VAL A 48 -2.10 19.10 12.91
CA VAL A 48 -1.27 19.57 14.03
C VAL A 48 -2.12 20.30 15.07
N ARG A 49 -3.11 21.10 14.65
CA ARG A 49 -4.07 21.74 15.56
C ARG A 49 -4.97 20.72 16.26
N GLU A 50 -5.27 19.59 15.62
CA GLU A 50 -6.04 18.48 16.20
C GLU A 50 -5.21 17.56 17.11
N GLY A 51 -3.89 17.79 17.22
CA GLY A 51 -3.01 17.15 18.19
C GLY A 51 -2.03 16.14 17.60
N PHE A 52 -1.89 16.08 16.28
CA PHE A 52 -0.83 15.30 15.64
C PHE A 52 0.55 15.94 15.92
N GLU A 53 1.53 15.11 16.26
CA GLU A 53 2.91 15.55 16.50
C GLU A 53 3.74 15.43 15.22
N ILE A 54 4.44 16.50 14.83
CA ILE A 54 5.38 16.47 13.70
C ILE A 54 6.64 15.70 14.11
N ILE A 55 6.92 14.60 13.41
CA ILE A 55 8.11 13.76 13.66
C ILE A 55 9.05 13.65 12.45
N GLY A 56 8.69 14.29 11.34
CA GLY A 56 9.52 14.48 10.16
C GLY A 56 8.75 15.27 9.10
N LYS A 57 9.44 15.72 8.04
CA LYS A 57 8.81 16.53 6.98
C LYS A 57 7.51 15.94 6.43
N PHE A 58 7.46 14.63 6.28
CA PHE A 58 6.33 13.90 5.70
C PHE A 58 5.73 12.87 6.67
N LYS A 59 5.98 13.04 7.97
CA LYS A 59 5.60 12.08 9.00
C LYS A 59 4.98 12.80 10.18
N LEU A 60 3.73 12.46 10.46
CA LEU A 60 3.05 12.85 11.68
C LEU A 60 2.93 11.65 12.62
N LYS A 61 2.70 11.94 13.88
CA LYS A 61 2.32 10.95 14.88
C LYS A 61 0.89 11.24 15.32
N ASN A 62 0.00 10.34 14.91
CA ASN A 62 -1.40 10.34 15.27
C ASN A 62 -1.54 9.97 16.76
N PRO A 63 -2.20 10.79 17.59
CA PRO A 63 -2.46 10.46 19.00
C PRO A 63 -3.41 9.27 19.16
N HIS A 64 -4.21 8.96 18.13
CA HIS A 64 -5.25 7.94 18.15
C HIS A 64 -5.19 7.07 16.86
N PRO A 65 -4.12 6.27 16.69
CA PRO A 65 -3.94 5.48 15.48
C PRO A 65 -5.04 4.41 15.33
N ILE A 66 -5.44 4.16 14.09
CA ILE A 66 -6.56 3.31 13.70
C ILE A 66 -6.19 1.83 13.92
N PRO A 67 -6.78 1.13 14.90
CA PRO A 67 -6.32 -0.19 15.31
C PRO A 67 -6.46 -1.24 14.19
N ILE A 68 -5.50 -2.16 14.09
CA ILE A 68 -5.59 -3.33 13.20
C ILE A 68 -6.45 -4.40 13.89
N ASP A 69 -7.49 -4.87 13.20
CA ASP A 69 -8.43 -5.86 13.72
C ASP A 69 -7.99 -7.31 13.45
N ASP A 70 -8.71 -8.26 14.05
CA ASP A 70 -8.40 -9.69 13.95
C ASP A 70 -8.46 -10.25 12.52
N LYS A 71 -9.36 -9.74 11.67
CA LYS A 71 -9.47 -10.17 10.28
C LYS A 71 -8.30 -9.65 9.48
N GLU A 72 -7.88 -8.42 9.72
CA GLU A 72 -6.70 -7.82 9.11
C GLU A 72 -5.42 -8.54 9.55
N ILE A 73 -5.29 -8.95 10.81
CA ILE A 73 -4.16 -9.76 11.27
C ILE A 73 -4.11 -11.11 10.55
N LEU A 74 -5.26 -11.78 10.35
CA LEU A 74 -5.32 -13.02 9.59
C LEU A 74 -4.92 -12.81 8.13
N PHE A 75 -5.37 -11.72 7.51
CA PHE A 75 -4.97 -11.33 6.16
C PHE A 75 -3.46 -11.10 6.08
N ILE A 76 -2.87 -10.37 7.04
CA ILE A 76 -1.43 -10.13 7.11
C ILE A 76 -0.68 -11.45 7.20
N LYS A 77 -1.11 -12.35 8.09
CA LYS A 77 -0.50 -13.68 8.25
C LYS A 77 -0.51 -14.49 6.95
N GLU A 78 -1.58 -14.41 6.16
CA GLU A 78 -1.71 -15.09 4.87
C GLU A 78 -0.80 -14.48 3.80
N LYS A 79 -0.77 -13.14 3.69
CA LYS A 79 -0.06 -12.44 2.60
C LYS A 79 1.43 -12.21 2.85
N LEU A 80 1.86 -12.15 4.11
CA LEU A 80 3.24 -11.88 4.50
C LEU A 80 4.26 -12.82 3.83
N PRO A 81 4.12 -14.16 3.83
CA PRO A 81 5.10 -15.04 3.17
C PRO A 81 5.21 -14.81 1.67
N ILE A 82 4.08 -14.51 1.01
CA ILE A 82 4.03 -14.23 -0.43
C ILE A 82 4.79 -12.94 -0.72
N TRP A 83 4.45 -11.87 0.00
CA TRP A 83 5.06 -10.57 -0.16
C TRP A 83 6.57 -10.58 0.16
N LEU A 84 6.99 -11.26 1.24
CA LEU A 84 8.42 -11.38 1.59
C LEU A 84 9.22 -12.08 0.50
N LYS A 85 8.66 -13.15 -0.10
CA LYS A 85 9.33 -13.88 -1.20
C LYS A 85 9.51 -13.00 -2.44
N GLU A 86 8.57 -12.10 -2.69
CA GLU A 86 8.61 -11.18 -3.84
C GLU A 86 9.60 -10.03 -3.63
N ASN A 87 9.75 -9.52 -2.41
CA ASN A 87 10.54 -8.31 -2.13
C ASN A 87 11.94 -8.60 -1.55
N TYR A 88 12.13 -9.73 -0.86
CA TYR A 88 13.40 -10.13 -0.27
C TYR A 88 13.77 -11.55 -0.74
N SER A 89 14.36 -11.66 -1.93
CA SER A 89 14.73 -12.95 -2.53
C SER A 89 15.82 -13.71 -1.76
N GLN A 90 16.58 -13.02 -0.93
CA GLN A 90 17.68 -13.55 -0.14
C GLN A 90 17.25 -14.26 1.15
N ILE A 91 16.00 -14.10 1.60
CA ILE A 91 15.50 -14.71 2.84
C ILE A 91 14.62 -15.93 2.58
N ASN A 92 14.61 -16.87 3.52
CA ASN A 92 13.62 -17.94 3.52
C ASN A 92 12.32 -17.44 4.19
N ALA A 93 11.45 -16.83 3.40
CA ALA A 93 10.18 -16.25 3.85
C ALA A 93 9.34 -17.24 4.67
N ASN A 94 9.26 -18.50 4.24
CA ASN A 94 8.48 -19.52 4.94
C ASN A 94 9.00 -19.76 6.36
N ASN A 95 10.31 -19.89 6.54
CA ASN A 95 10.91 -20.08 7.87
C ASN A 95 10.63 -18.89 8.79
N LEU A 96 10.69 -17.67 8.26
CA LEU A 96 10.47 -16.44 9.02
C LEU A 96 9.01 -16.26 9.45
N THR A 97 8.05 -16.70 8.63
CA THR A 97 6.63 -16.49 8.92
C THR A 97 5.95 -17.67 9.59
N GLN A 98 6.47 -18.89 9.43
CA GLN A 98 5.83 -20.10 9.94
C GLN A 98 5.71 -20.09 11.48
N SER A 99 6.68 -19.51 12.16
CA SER A 99 6.69 -19.39 13.62
C SER A 99 5.78 -18.28 14.14
N LEU A 100 5.34 -17.33 13.30
CA LEU A 100 4.55 -16.17 13.75
C LEU A 100 3.08 -16.56 13.98
N SER A 101 2.70 -16.77 15.23
CA SER A 101 1.29 -16.92 15.61
C SER A 101 0.49 -15.61 15.44
N VAL A 102 -0.84 -15.70 15.39
CA VAL A 102 -1.74 -14.52 15.34
C VAL A 102 -1.48 -13.59 16.53
N SER A 103 -1.33 -14.15 17.73
CA SER A 103 -1.05 -13.38 18.95
C SER A 103 0.31 -12.69 18.90
N GLU A 104 1.32 -13.33 18.31
CA GLU A 104 2.63 -12.69 18.12
C GLU A 104 2.58 -11.56 17.09
N LEU A 105 1.84 -11.72 16.00
CA LEU A 105 1.63 -10.65 15.02
C LEU A 105 0.97 -9.44 15.69
N LYS A 106 -0.13 -9.64 16.44
CA LYS A 106 -0.78 -8.56 17.20
C LYS A 106 0.17 -7.82 18.13
N ARG A 107 1.10 -8.54 18.76
CA ARG A 107 2.09 -7.94 19.67
C ARG A 107 3.23 -7.25 18.93
N LYS A 108 3.68 -7.78 17.80
CA LYS A 108 4.87 -7.31 17.10
C LYS A 108 4.58 -6.21 16.07
N ILE A 109 3.36 -6.16 15.54
CA ILE A 109 2.93 -5.08 14.65
C ILE A 109 2.66 -3.86 15.52
N GLN A 110 3.42 -2.80 15.31
CA GLN A 110 3.35 -1.57 16.09
C GLN A 110 3.12 -0.38 15.18
N TYR A 111 2.29 0.56 15.62
CA TYR A 111 2.15 1.85 14.94
C TYR A 111 3.49 2.59 14.95
N VAL A 112 3.81 3.31 13.86
CA VAL A 112 5.05 4.08 13.76
C VAL A 112 4.79 5.55 13.45
N PHE A 113 4.02 5.84 12.39
CA PHE A 113 3.73 7.19 11.94
C PHE A 113 2.54 7.21 10.99
N THR A 114 2.05 8.41 10.66
CA THR A 114 0.97 8.67 9.72
C THR A 114 1.52 9.50 8.57
N VAL A 115 1.08 9.18 7.36
CA VAL A 115 1.42 9.93 6.14
C VAL A 115 0.15 10.39 5.43
N TYR A 116 0.29 11.49 4.71
CA TYR A 116 -0.73 12.10 3.88
C TYR A 116 -0.21 12.11 2.44
N GLN A 117 -1.07 11.75 1.50
CA GLN A 117 -0.74 11.72 0.07
C GLN A 117 -1.70 12.63 -0.70
N ASP A 118 -1.16 13.57 -1.49
CA ASP A 118 -1.94 14.46 -2.35
C ASP A 118 -2.58 13.70 -3.52
N GLY A 119 -3.85 13.99 -3.78
CA GLY A 119 -4.76 13.26 -4.67
C GLY A 119 -6.11 12.96 -4.01
N SER A 120 -6.73 11.82 -4.35
CA SER A 120 -7.95 11.32 -3.69
C SER A 120 -7.60 10.84 -2.26
N MET A 121 -7.47 11.79 -1.33
CA MET A 121 -6.79 11.67 -0.03
C MET A 121 -6.84 10.28 0.62
N ILE A 122 -5.65 9.73 0.88
CA ILE A 122 -5.45 8.52 1.68
C ILE A 122 -4.58 8.93 2.87
N GLU A 123 -5.21 9.29 3.99
CA GLU A 123 -4.56 9.31 5.31
C GLU A 123 -4.22 7.86 5.66
N ALA A 124 -2.93 7.56 5.83
CA ALA A 124 -2.48 6.21 6.14
C ALA A 124 -1.69 6.17 7.44
N ASP A 125 -2.23 5.46 8.43
CA ASP A 125 -1.47 5.01 9.58
C ASP A 125 -0.56 3.86 9.15
N ILE A 126 0.74 4.04 9.39
CA ILE A 126 1.76 3.08 9.04
C ILE A 126 2.15 2.29 10.28
N TYR A 127 1.92 0.99 10.19
CA TYR A 127 2.38 0.00 11.15
C TYR A 127 3.66 -0.66 10.66
N CYS A 128 4.50 -1.14 11.57
CA CYS A 128 5.70 -1.87 11.23
C CYS A 128 5.75 -3.21 11.94
N LEU A 129 6.12 -4.24 11.19
CA LEU A 129 6.53 -5.54 11.68
C LEU A 129 8.01 -5.74 11.35
N THR A 130 8.86 -5.76 12.38
CA THR A 130 10.27 -6.13 12.23
C THR A 130 10.44 -7.63 12.38
N LEU A 131 10.95 -8.27 11.33
CA LEU A 131 11.37 -9.67 11.29
C LEU A 131 12.88 -9.76 11.38
N TYR A 132 13.41 -10.88 11.88
CA TYR A 132 14.85 -11.08 12.00
C TYR A 132 15.27 -12.38 11.31
N ASP A 133 16.15 -12.29 10.32
CA ASP A 133 16.86 -13.44 9.76
C ASP A 133 18.33 -13.35 10.14
N LYS A 134 18.86 -14.34 10.87
CA LYS A 134 20.25 -14.36 11.34
C LYS A 134 20.70 -13.04 12.01
N ASN A 135 19.82 -12.45 12.84
CA ASN A 135 20.00 -11.15 13.51
C ASN A 135 19.99 -9.91 12.59
N ILE A 136 19.70 -10.06 11.30
CA ILE A 136 19.48 -8.94 10.38
C ILE A 136 18.00 -8.57 10.43
N PRO A 137 17.65 -7.31 10.76
CA PRO A 137 16.26 -6.86 10.79
C PRO A 137 15.74 -6.63 9.36
N TYR A 138 14.47 -6.99 9.15
CA TYR A 138 13.69 -6.71 7.95
C TYR A 138 12.37 -6.09 8.37
N ASN A 139 12.15 -4.85 7.99
CA ASN A 139 10.95 -4.09 8.31
C ASN A 139 9.91 -4.26 7.21
N VAL A 140 8.70 -4.62 7.64
CA VAL A 140 7.52 -4.69 6.79
C VAL A 140 6.57 -3.60 7.25
N TYR A 141 6.35 -2.61 6.41
CA TYR A 141 5.45 -1.50 6.68
C TYR A 141 4.06 -1.84 6.14
N ILE A 142 3.06 -1.71 7.00
CA ILE A 142 1.69 -2.18 6.81
C ILE A 142 0.79 -0.94 6.91
N PRO A 143 0.31 -0.40 5.79
CA PRO A 143 -0.53 0.78 5.80
C PRO A 143 -1.99 0.42 6.09
N LYS A 144 -2.62 1.17 6.98
CA LYS A 144 -4.07 1.17 7.18
C LYS A 144 -4.57 2.57 6.91
N ALA A 145 -5.50 2.70 5.98
CA ALA A 145 -5.80 4.01 5.44
C ALA A 145 -7.29 4.25 5.21
N LEU A 146 -7.69 5.52 5.36
CA LEU A 146 -9.02 5.98 4.98
C LEU A 146 -9.09 6.10 3.47
N TRP A 147 -10.18 5.61 2.88
CA TRP A 147 -10.37 5.68 1.44
C TRP A 147 -11.48 6.64 1.07
N ASP A 148 -11.15 7.71 0.32
CA ASP A 148 -12.09 8.78 -0.04
C ASP A 148 -12.54 8.78 -1.52
N ASP A 149 -12.14 7.79 -2.34
CA ASP A 149 -12.59 7.70 -3.75
C ASP A 149 -13.84 6.81 -3.89
N GLU A 150 -15.02 7.43 -3.98
CA GLU A 150 -16.35 6.80 -4.09
C GLU A 150 -16.53 5.93 -5.35
N GLU A 151 -16.04 6.36 -6.51
CA GLU A 151 -16.17 5.59 -7.76
C GLU A 151 -15.37 4.29 -7.70
N PHE A 152 -14.22 4.35 -7.04
CA PHE A 152 -13.35 3.20 -6.89
C PHE A 152 -13.85 2.20 -5.84
N VAL A 153 -14.38 2.70 -4.72
CA VAL A 153 -15.04 1.93 -3.65
C VAL A 153 -16.16 1.05 -4.20
N LYS A 154 -17.00 1.62 -5.08
CA LYS A 154 -18.11 0.93 -5.75
C LYS A 154 -17.65 -0.26 -6.61
N GLN A 155 -16.48 -0.18 -7.24
CA GLN A 155 -15.95 -1.26 -8.08
C GLN A 155 -15.41 -2.47 -7.29
N ARG A 156 -15.04 -2.26 -6.02
CA ARG A 156 -14.40 -3.28 -5.17
C ARG A 156 -15.29 -3.80 -4.04
N GLY A 157 -16.48 -3.24 -3.86
CA GLY A 157 -17.45 -3.67 -2.86
C GLY A 157 -17.11 -3.23 -1.43
N HIS A 158 -16.27 -2.21 -1.27
CA HIS A 158 -16.06 -1.53 0.01
C HIS A 158 -17.10 -0.42 0.19
N LYS A 159 -17.22 0.16 1.39
CA LYS A 159 -18.00 1.38 1.57
C LYS A 159 -17.09 2.60 1.61
N TRP A 160 -17.64 3.73 1.19
CA TRP A 160 -16.93 5.00 1.19
C TRP A 160 -16.73 5.44 2.65
N GLY A 161 -15.55 5.97 2.97
CA GLY A 161 -15.18 6.34 4.34
C GLY A 161 -14.85 5.17 5.27
N GLU A 162 -14.62 3.96 4.75
CA GLU A 162 -14.10 2.84 5.54
C GLU A 162 -12.57 2.84 5.57
N TYR A 163 -12.00 2.62 6.75
CA TYR A 163 -10.57 2.34 6.89
C TYR A 163 -10.27 0.92 6.42
N ILE A 164 -9.29 0.79 5.53
CA ILE A 164 -8.88 -0.49 4.96
C ILE A 164 -7.38 -0.73 5.12
N LEU A 165 -7.03 -1.99 5.33
CA LEU A 165 -5.65 -2.43 5.18
C LEU A 165 -5.23 -2.36 3.71
N VAL A 166 -4.16 -1.62 3.42
CA VAL A 166 -3.64 -1.46 2.06
C VAL A 166 -2.68 -2.61 1.74
N TYR A 167 -2.81 -3.18 0.53
CA TYR A 167 -1.92 -4.21 0.01
C TYR A 167 -1.50 -3.86 -1.44
N PRO A 168 -0.21 -4.03 -1.82
CA PRO A 168 0.88 -4.71 -1.11
C PRO A 168 1.43 -3.97 0.12
N PHE A 169 2.16 -4.69 0.99
CA PHE A 169 2.96 -4.06 2.05
C PHE A 169 4.13 -3.27 1.45
N LEU A 170 4.83 -2.51 2.29
CA LEU A 170 5.93 -1.63 1.91
C LEU A 170 7.23 -2.05 2.61
N ASP A 171 8.36 -1.76 1.96
CA ASP A 171 9.70 -2.18 2.37
C ASP A 171 10.54 -1.00 2.90
N GLU A 172 11.80 -1.26 3.29
CA GLU A 172 12.67 -0.16 3.72
C GLU A 172 12.98 0.84 2.60
N LYS A 173 12.98 0.40 1.35
CA LYS A 173 13.20 1.29 0.21
C LYS A 173 12.11 2.34 0.12
N TRP A 174 10.85 1.93 0.25
CA TRP A 174 9.73 2.86 0.33
C TRP A 174 9.90 3.84 1.50
N HIS A 175 10.17 3.33 2.70
CA HIS A 175 10.34 4.17 3.89
C HIS A 175 11.47 5.20 3.73
N SER A 176 12.59 4.80 3.10
CA SER A 176 13.72 5.70 2.85
C SER A 176 13.39 6.85 1.89
N ASN A 177 12.41 6.68 0.98
CA ASN A 177 12.02 7.74 0.05
C ASN A 177 11.26 8.87 0.75
N ILE A 178 10.67 8.59 1.90
CA ILE A 178 9.91 9.56 2.70
C ILE A 178 10.68 9.98 3.97
N ASP A 179 11.88 9.46 4.15
CA ASP A 179 12.74 9.79 5.28
C ASP A 179 13.54 11.05 4.95
N CYS A 180 13.02 12.19 5.41
CA CYS A 180 13.64 13.49 5.24
C CYS A 180 14.07 14.01 6.61
N ASN A 181 15.31 14.48 6.72
CA ASN A 181 15.84 15.07 7.96
C ASN A 181 15.28 16.46 8.25
N ASP A 182 14.59 17.07 7.29
CA ASP A 182 13.89 18.32 7.50
C ASP A 182 12.67 18.08 8.40
N ILE A 183 12.32 19.09 9.19
CA ILE A 183 11.07 19.12 9.95
C ILE A 183 10.07 19.97 9.16
N TYR A 184 8.80 19.59 9.19
CA TYR A 184 7.72 20.41 8.64
C TYR A 184 7.60 21.74 9.39
N SER A 185 7.51 22.84 8.65
CA SER A 185 7.18 24.16 9.18
C SER A 185 5.77 24.58 8.74
N PRO A 186 5.03 25.39 9.52
CA PRO A 186 3.71 25.87 9.12
C PRO A 186 3.73 26.55 7.75
N GLY A 187 2.81 26.14 6.86
CA GLY A 187 2.75 26.59 5.48
C GLY A 187 3.74 25.93 4.52
N ASP A 188 4.59 25.00 4.99
CA ASP A 188 5.33 24.11 4.10
C ASP A 188 4.34 23.22 3.33
N LEU A 189 4.77 22.81 2.14
CA LEU A 189 4.06 21.81 1.36
C LEU A 189 4.83 20.50 1.48
N TRP A 190 4.09 19.42 1.77
CA TRP A 190 4.59 18.07 1.70
C TRP A 190 4.95 17.66 0.25
#